data_AF-A0A4Q7ZQ03-F1
#
_entry.id   AF-A0A4Q7ZQ03-F1
#
_cell.length_a   1.000
_cell.length_b   1.000
_cell.length_c   1.000
_cell.angle_alpha   90.00
_cell.angle_beta   90.00
_cell.angle_gamma   90.00
#
_symmetry.space_group_name_H-M   'P 1'
#
loop_
_entity.id
_entity.type
_entity.pdbx_description
1 polymer ?
#
loop_
_entity_poly.entity_id
_entity_poly.type
_entity_poly.pdbx_seq_one_letter_code
_entity_poly.pdbx_strand_id
1 'polypeptide(L)'
;MPPYEDSGRHRNRSRRPAGAAEKPVPSAGSSWLRRAVLVALAVTVVIDLTLIVLHELQSRANEIRAVPVFVPAPATSSPSPSPTPTRAQPRATTRRSAHAATVSLTPVRRTPSRTASPTPPPPSPSPRRTQLLGPDNLGRALAGYCRSTEGRGTAAALTRDGWFCVRLFERPRPIDMDAACRDLYGSAARARQLDASDQRSWRCYRVSP
;
A
#
# COMPACT_ATOMS: atom_id res chain seq x y z
N MET A 1 68.96 -13.88 -25.94
CA MET A 1 70.15 -13.20 -26.47
C MET A 1 70.05 -11.72 -26.10
N PRO A 2 71.17 -11.09 -25.69
CA PRO A 2 71.33 -10.49 -24.37
C PRO A 2 71.47 -8.94 -24.48
N PRO A 3 72.29 -8.23 -23.68
CA PRO A 3 72.06 -7.75 -22.30
C PRO A 3 72.36 -6.23 -22.16
N TYR A 4 72.12 -5.60 -21.00
CA TYR A 4 72.96 -4.48 -20.51
C TYR A 4 72.70 -4.22 -19.01
N GLU A 5 73.65 -4.59 -18.14
CA GLU A 5 74.53 -3.69 -17.35
C GLU A 5 73.74 -2.75 -16.41
N ASP A 6 73.78 -3.02 -15.10
CA ASP A 6 74.88 -2.70 -14.17
C ASP A 6 74.95 -1.20 -13.86
N SER A 7 74.76 -0.89 -12.58
CA SER A 7 75.39 0.27 -11.92
C SER A 7 75.02 0.22 -10.45
N GLY A 8 75.94 -0.38 -9.69
CA GLY A 8 75.97 -0.30 -8.24
C GLY A 8 75.81 1.13 -7.72
N ARG A 9 75.09 1.26 -6.62
CA ARG A 9 75.23 2.43 -5.75
C ARG A 9 75.42 1.96 -4.32
N HIS A 10 76.69 1.78 -3.98
CA HIS A 10 77.21 1.85 -2.62
C HIS A 10 76.60 3.06 -1.91
N ARG A 11 75.76 2.83 -0.91
CA ARG A 11 75.47 3.83 0.13
C ARG A 11 75.92 3.30 1.48
N ASN A 12 77.10 3.79 1.84
CA ASN A 12 77.60 4.08 3.18
C ASN A 12 76.73 3.57 4.34
N ARG A 13 77.13 2.44 4.91
CA ARG A 13 76.88 2.11 6.32
C ARG A 13 77.68 3.06 7.21
N SER A 14 77.13 4.24 7.47
CA SER A 14 77.56 5.01 8.64
C SER A 14 77.01 4.32 9.89
N ARG A 15 77.88 3.54 10.56
CA ARG A 15 77.69 3.07 11.93
C ARG A 15 77.44 4.28 12.82
N ARG A 16 76.17 4.55 13.18
CA ARG A 16 75.86 5.40 14.32
C ARG A 16 76.19 4.62 15.61
N PRO A 17 76.80 5.27 16.61
CA PRO A 17 77.06 4.64 17.90
C PRO A 17 75.72 4.24 18.54
N ALA A 18 75.72 3.06 19.15
CA ALA A 18 74.64 2.52 19.94
C ALA A 18 74.40 3.42 21.16
N GLY A 19 73.58 4.46 20.96
CA GLY A 19 72.94 5.18 22.04
C GLY A 19 72.01 4.24 22.77
N ALA A 20 72.13 4.23 24.10
CA ALA A 20 71.35 3.44 25.02
C ALA A 20 69.87 3.38 24.60
N ALA A 21 69.36 2.16 24.45
CA ALA A 21 67.95 1.91 24.22
C ALA A 21 67.17 2.35 25.46
N GLU A 22 66.73 3.60 25.48
CA GLU A 22 65.58 3.99 26.27
C GLU A 22 64.42 3.11 25.80
N LYS A 23 64.02 2.16 26.65
CA LYS A 23 62.85 1.32 26.41
C LYS A 23 61.67 2.27 26.20
N PRO A 24 61.01 2.28 25.03
CA PRO A 24 59.80 3.06 24.85
C PRO A 24 58.79 2.55 25.87
N VAL A 25 58.48 3.38 26.86
CA VAL A 25 57.40 3.12 27.81
C VAL A 25 56.13 2.99 26.95
N PRO A 26 55.48 1.82 26.91
CA PRO A 26 54.27 1.67 26.12
C PRO A 26 53.22 2.59 26.73
N SER A 27 52.91 3.69 26.02
CA SER A 27 51.77 4.55 26.28
C SER A 27 50.48 3.77 26.00
N ALA A 28 50.12 2.89 26.93
CA ALA A 28 48.87 2.12 26.96
C ALA A 28 47.63 3.03 27.07
N GLY A 29 47.83 4.33 27.24
CA GLY A 29 46.77 5.34 27.40
C GLY A 29 46.16 5.86 26.09
N SER A 30 46.70 5.57 24.91
CA SER A 30 46.23 6.23 23.66
C SER A 30 45.23 5.43 22.83
N SER A 31 45.23 4.10 22.95
CA SER A 31 44.36 3.22 22.14
C SER A 31 42.92 3.15 22.65
N TRP A 32 42.74 3.16 23.98
CA TRP A 32 41.40 3.13 24.59
C TRP A 32 40.64 4.43 24.36
N LEU A 33 41.32 5.58 24.41
CA LEU A 33 40.73 6.89 24.10
C LEU A 33 40.21 6.95 22.66
N ARG A 34 40.99 6.46 21.68
CA ARG A 34 40.55 6.43 20.27
C ARG A 34 39.31 5.56 20.08
N ARG A 35 39.25 4.40 20.74
CA ARG A 35 38.08 3.51 20.69
C ARG A 35 36.86 4.16 21.34
N ALA A 36 37.03 4.79 22.51
CA ALA A 36 35.95 5.50 23.19
C ALA A 36 35.39 6.65 22.33
N VAL A 37 36.26 7.42 21.67
CA VAL A 37 35.84 8.50 20.75
C VAL A 37 35.09 7.94 19.55
N LEU A 38 35.57 6.86 18.93
CA LEU A 38 34.87 6.23 17.80
C LEU A 38 33.49 5.68 18.19
N VAL A 39 33.37 5.06 19.37
CA VAL A 39 32.09 4.58 19.88
C VAL A 39 31.15 5.75 20.16
N ALA A 40 31.63 6.81 20.80
CA ALA A 40 30.83 8.01 21.05
C ALA A 40 30.28 8.61 19.75
N LEU A 41 31.14 8.78 18.74
CA LEU A 41 30.72 9.28 17.41
C LEU A 41 29.68 8.37 16.75
N ALA A 42 29.87 7.05 16.81
CA ALA A 42 28.90 6.10 16.26
C ALA A 42 27.54 6.20 16.96
N VAL A 43 27.53 6.34 18.29
CA VAL A 43 26.28 6.53 19.05
C VAL A 43 25.61 7.84 18.67
N THR A 44 26.36 8.95 18.55
CA THR A 44 25.80 10.24 18.13
C THR A 44 25.15 10.15 16.75
N VAL A 45 25.83 9.54 15.78
CA VAL A 45 25.29 9.36 14.42
C VAL A 45 24.00 8.53 14.44
N VAL A 46 23.94 7.46 15.24
CA VAL A 46 22.72 6.65 15.38
C VAL A 46 21.58 7.46 15.99
N ILE A 47 21.86 8.26 17.03
CA ILE A 47 20.87 9.13 17.67
C ILE A 47 20.33 10.14 16.66
N ASP A 48 21.20 10.85 15.93
CA ASP A 48 20.79 11.83 14.92
C ASP A 48 19.95 11.18 13.81
N LEU A 49 20.34 10.00 13.31
CA LEU A 49 19.54 9.26 12.33
C LEU A 49 18.16 8.88 12.87
N THR A 50 18.09 8.42 14.12
CA THR A 50 16.79 8.10 14.74
C THR A 50 15.91 9.34 14.92
N LEU A 51 16.49 10.50 15.26
CA LEU A 51 15.75 11.75 15.37
C LEU A 51 15.23 12.23 14.02
N ILE A 52 16.04 12.14 12.96
CA ILE A 52 15.63 12.49 11.59
C ILE A 52 14.46 11.59 11.13
N VAL A 53 14.57 10.27 11.34
CA VAL A 53 13.50 9.33 10.99
C VAL A 53 12.24 9.62 11.82
N LEU A 54 12.38 9.89 13.12
CA LEU A 54 11.24 10.20 13.99
C LEU A 54 10.56 11.51 13.56
N HIS A 55 11.33 12.52 13.17
CA HIS A 55 10.81 13.79 12.67
C HIS A 55 10.04 13.61 11.35
N GLU A 56 10.54 12.80 10.42
CA GLU A 56 9.81 12.43 9.19
C GLU A 56 8.52 11.66 9.47
N LEU A 57 8.51 10.78 10.48
CA LEU A 57 7.30 10.09 10.88
C LEU A 57 6.27 11.05 11.51
N GLN A 58 6.73 12.02 12.31
CA GLN A 58 5.86 13.04 12.90
C GLN A 58 5.31 14.01 11.84
N SER A 59 6.10 14.44 10.86
CA SER A 59 5.64 15.33 9.79
C SER A 59 4.51 14.66 8.99
N ARG A 60 4.69 13.39 8.62
CA ARG A 60 3.67 12.59 7.92
C ARG A 60 2.43 12.34 8.78
N ALA A 61 2.59 12.15 10.09
CA ALA A 61 1.45 11.98 10.99
C ALA A 61 0.62 13.27 11.14
N ASN A 62 1.27 14.44 11.09
CA ASN A 62 0.58 15.72 11.24
C ASN A 62 -0.25 16.09 10.00
N GLU A 63 0.17 15.65 8.81
CA GLU A 63 -0.60 15.84 7.57
C GLU A 63 -1.97 15.13 7.62
N ILE A 64 -2.08 14.03 8.38
CA ILE A 64 -3.35 13.27 8.55
C ILE A 64 -4.33 13.98 9.50
N ARG A 65 -3.86 14.87 10.39
CA ARG A 65 -4.72 15.61 11.33
C ARG A 65 -5.34 16.87 10.77
N ALA A 66 -4.89 17.35 9.62
CA ALA A 66 -5.49 18.50 8.93
C ALA A 66 -6.66 18.08 8.04
N VAL A 67 -7.60 17.27 8.55
CA VAL A 67 -8.96 17.28 7.99
C VAL A 67 -9.63 18.52 8.58
N PRO A 68 -9.91 19.57 7.80
CA PRO A 68 -10.67 20.70 8.32
C PRO A 68 -12.00 20.14 8.80
N VAL A 69 -12.23 20.19 10.11
CA VAL A 69 -13.55 19.98 10.68
C VAL A 69 -14.38 21.15 10.17
N PHE A 70 -15.09 20.92 9.07
CA PHE A 70 -16.06 21.85 8.55
C PHE A 70 -17.20 21.85 9.56
N VAL A 71 -17.12 22.76 10.54
CA VAL A 71 -18.24 23.06 11.44
C VAL A 71 -19.29 23.73 10.56
N PRO A 72 -20.43 23.06 10.24
CA PRO A 72 -21.47 23.71 9.48
C PRO A 72 -21.96 24.91 10.31
N ALA A 73 -21.91 26.10 9.71
CA ALA A 73 -22.46 27.30 10.31
C ALA A 73 -23.96 27.07 10.66
N PRO A 74 -24.46 27.61 11.78
CA PRO A 74 -25.87 27.51 12.11
C PRO A 74 -26.71 28.12 10.99
N ALA A 75 -27.67 27.34 10.50
CA ALA A 75 -28.57 27.74 9.44
C ALA A 75 -29.40 28.95 9.88
N THR A 76 -29.02 30.14 9.42
CA THR A 76 -29.92 31.29 9.37
C THR A 76 -30.93 31.05 8.26
N SER A 77 -32.18 30.87 8.66
CA SER A 77 -33.35 30.80 7.80
C SER A 77 -33.38 32.02 6.88
N SER A 78 -33.15 31.82 5.58
CA SER A 78 -33.30 32.86 4.56
C SER A 78 -34.39 32.43 3.57
N PRO A 79 -35.39 33.29 3.29
CA PRO A 79 -36.56 32.91 2.52
C PRO A 79 -36.26 32.70 1.03
N SER A 80 -36.93 31.68 0.50
CA SER A 80 -37.06 31.26 -0.89
C SER A 80 -37.26 32.40 -1.89
N PRO A 81 -36.57 32.35 -3.04
CA PRO A 81 -37.16 32.76 -4.31
C PRO A 81 -37.30 31.59 -5.31
N SER A 82 -38.44 31.62 -6.00
CA SER A 82 -38.99 30.69 -6.99
C SER A 82 -38.05 30.22 -8.12
N PRO A 83 -38.37 29.03 -8.71
CA PRO A 83 -37.61 28.43 -9.80
C PRO A 83 -37.82 29.13 -11.16
N THR A 84 -36.72 29.28 -11.92
CA THR A 84 -36.76 29.62 -13.35
C THR A 84 -36.55 28.34 -14.17
N PRO A 85 -37.40 28.05 -15.17
CA PRO A 85 -37.19 26.90 -16.06
C PRO A 85 -36.18 27.26 -17.16
N THR A 86 -34.96 26.72 -17.08
CA THR A 86 -33.98 26.81 -18.18
C THR A 86 -33.97 25.54 -19.02
N ARG A 87 -34.09 25.80 -20.32
CA ARG A 87 -34.38 24.95 -21.46
C ARG A 87 -33.13 24.20 -21.97
N ALA A 88 -33.34 22.91 -22.23
CA ALA A 88 -32.67 21.97 -23.15
C ALA A 88 -31.26 22.27 -23.72
N GLN A 89 -30.35 21.29 -23.56
CA GLN A 89 -29.54 20.76 -24.68
C GLN A 89 -28.88 19.40 -24.33
N PRO A 90 -29.19 18.30 -25.04
CA PRO A 90 -28.32 17.14 -25.13
C PRO A 90 -27.36 17.32 -26.31
N ARG A 91 -26.05 17.34 -26.03
CA ARG A 91 -25.02 17.35 -27.07
C ARG A 91 -24.68 15.90 -27.46
N ALA A 92 -25.12 15.53 -28.65
CA ALA A 92 -24.69 14.30 -29.31
C ALA A 92 -23.20 14.40 -29.72
N THR A 93 -22.46 13.30 -29.62
CA THR A 93 -21.36 13.03 -30.55
C THR A 93 -21.22 11.53 -30.76
N THR A 94 -21.41 11.14 -32.01
CA THR A 94 -21.30 9.82 -32.60
C THR A 94 -19.83 9.44 -32.84
N ARG A 95 -19.45 8.17 -32.63
CA ARG A 95 -18.52 7.50 -33.56
C ARG A 95 -18.73 5.98 -33.65
N ARG A 96 -19.36 5.65 -34.77
CA ARG A 96 -19.45 4.41 -35.54
C ARG A 96 -18.14 3.59 -35.56
N SER A 97 -18.24 2.28 -35.34
CA SER A 97 -17.60 1.32 -36.24
C SER A 97 -18.39 0.02 -36.27
N ALA A 98 -18.64 -0.43 -37.50
CA ALA A 98 -19.53 -1.50 -37.87
C ALA A 98 -18.73 -2.77 -38.14
N HIS A 99 -19.24 -3.93 -37.73
CA HIS A 99 -19.04 -5.16 -38.48
C HIS A 99 -20.35 -5.94 -38.55
N ALA A 100 -20.69 -6.25 -39.78
CA ALA A 100 -21.91 -6.89 -40.24
C ALA A 100 -21.90 -8.39 -39.94
N ALA A 101 -23.08 -8.95 -39.66
CA ALA A 101 -23.35 -10.37 -39.88
C ALA A 101 -24.82 -10.57 -40.28
N THR A 102 -24.96 -10.74 -41.59
CA THR A 102 -25.95 -11.40 -42.44
C THR A 102 -27.20 -12.06 -41.82
N VAL A 103 -28.32 -11.69 -42.44
CA VAL A 103 -29.70 -12.16 -42.31
C VAL A 103 -29.88 -13.64 -42.70
N SER A 104 -30.80 -14.35 -42.05
CA SER A 104 -31.63 -15.38 -42.69
C SER A 104 -32.98 -15.49 -42.00
N LEU A 105 -34.01 -14.98 -42.70
CA LEU A 105 -35.42 -15.12 -42.35
C LEU A 105 -35.95 -16.42 -42.95
N THR A 106 -36.46 -17.31 -42.11
CA THR A 106 -37.36 -18.40 -42.54
C THR A 106 -38.73 -18.16 -41.93
N PRO A 107 -39.80 -18.08 -42.72
CA PRO A 107 -41.17 -18.12 -42.23
C PRO A 107 -41.63 -19.58 -42.18
N VAL A 108 -42.38 -20.01 -41.15
CA VAL A 108 -43.45 -21.02 -41.27
C VAL A 108 -44.16 -21.32 -39.93
N ARG A 109 -45.48 -21.45 -40.07
CA ARG A 109 -46.49 -22.14 -39.24
C ARG A 109 -46.89 -21.59 -37.87
N ARG A 110 -48.04 -20.92 -37.89
CA ARG A 110 -49.02 -20.89 -36.80
C ARG A 110 -49.71 -22.26 -36.70
N THR A 111 -49.70 -22.86 -35.51
CA THR A 111 -50.59 -23.96 -35.09
C THR A 111 -50.94 -23.73 -33.60
N PRO A 112 -52.01 -24.35 -33.05
CA PRO A 112 -53.00 -23.63 -32.24
C PRO A 112 -52.66 -23.60 -30.75
N SER A 113 -53.22 -22.60 -30.08
CA SER A 113 -53.25 -22.40 -28.63
C SER A 113 -53.57 -23.70 -27.88
N ARG A 114 -52.55 -24.30 -27.28
CA ARG A 114 -52.71 -25.20 -26.14
C ARG A 114 -52.82 -24.32 -24.90
N THR A 115 -53.98 -24.37 -24.26
CA THR A 115 -54.25 -23.85 -22.93
C THR A 115 -53.15 -24.34 -21.99
N ALA A 116 -52.18 -23.48 -21.70
CA ALA A 116 -51.14 -23.75 -20.72
C ALA A 116 -51.81 -23.76 -19.35
N SER A 117 -51.73 -24.89 -18.66
CA SER A 117 -52.02 -24.95 -17.24
C SER A 117 -51.18 -23.89 -16.51
N PRO A 118 -51.73 -23.21 -15.50
CA PRO A 118 -50.95 -22.27 -14.71
C PRO A 118 -49.82 -23.02 -14.01
N THR A 119 -48.61 -22.86 -14.53
CA THR A 119 -47.38 -23.29 -13.85
C THR A 119 -47.34 -22.59 -12.50
N PRO A 120 -47.15 -23.31 -11.38
CA PRO A 120 -46.98 -22.68 -10.08
C PRO A 120 -45.82 -21.66 -10.16
N PRO A 121 -45.95 -20.48 -9.53
CA PRO A 121 -44.88 -19.51 -9.52
C PRO A 121 -43.61 -20.15 -8.95
N PRO A 122 -42.41 -19.84 -9.52
CA PRO A 122 -41.17 -20.38 -8.99
C PRO A 122 -41.07 -20.06 -7.50
N PRO A 123 -40.58 -21.01 -6.66
CA PRO A 123 -40.42 -20.76 -5.24
C PRO A 123 -39.57 -19.51 -5.05
N SER A 124 -40.13 -18.54 -4.35
CA SER A 124 -39.46 -17.28 -4.05
C SER A 124 -38.11 -17.59 -3.38
N PRO A 125 -36.97 -17.10 -3.91
CA PRO A 125 -35.67 -17.41 -3.35
C PRO A 125 -35.64 -16.95 -1.90
N SER A 126 -35.52 -17.89 -0.97
CA SER A 126 -35.38 -17.57 0.44
C SER A 126 -34.20 -16.60 0.61
N PRO A 127 -34.33 -15.53 1.40
CA PRO A 127 -33.28 -14.55 1.56
C PRO A 127 -32.02 -15.25 2.10
N ARG A 128 -30.99 -15.38 1.26
CA ARG A 128 -29.69 -15.92 1.67
C ARG A 128 -29.19 -15.06 2.81
N ARG A 129 -29.06 -15.65 4.00
CA ARG A 129 -28.57 -14.93 5.18
C ARG A 129 -27.10 -14.62 4.97
N THR A 130 -26.77 -13.33 4.84
CA THR A 130 -25.39 -12.85 4.86
C THR A 130 -24.93 -12.71 6.30
N GLN A 131 -23.92 -13.48 6.68
CA GLN A 131 -23.30 -13.39 8.00
C GLN A 131 -22.08 -12.48 7.93
N LEU A 132 -21.99 -11.50 8.82
CA LEU A 132 -20.79 -10.66 9.00
C LEU A 132 -19.66 -11.52 9.59
N LEU A 133 -18.49 -11.48 8.97
CA LEU A 133 -17.29 -12.18 9.38
C LEU A 133 -16.26 -11.20 9.92
N GLY A 134 -15.93 -11.36 11.21
CA GLY A 134 -14.87 -10.60 11.86
C GLY A 134 -15.27 -9.20 12.31
N PRO A 135 -14.28 -8.40 12.75
CA PRO A 135 -14.52 -7.11 13.38
C PRO A 135 -14.98 -6.05 12.38
N ASP A 136 -15.58 -4.98 12.92
CA ASP A 136 -16.04 -3.80 12.18
C ASP A 136 -14.90 -2.95 11.56
N ASN A 137 -13.69 -3.49 11.43
CA ASN A 137 -12.62 -2.80 10.75
C ASN A 137 -11.64 -3.82 10.19
N LEU A 138 -11.79 -4.12 8.90
CA LEU A 138 -10.93 -5.06 8.20
C LEU A 138 -9.46 -4.61 8.20
N GLY A 139 -9.21 -3.30 8.29
CA GLY A 139 -7.88 -2.69 8.20
C GLY A 139 -6.83 -3.28 9.16
N ARG A 140 -7.22 -3.65 10.39
CA ARG A 140 -6.30 -4.29 11.34
C ARG A 140 -5.89 -5.70 10.91
N ALA A 141 -6.80 -6.43 10.28
CA ALA A 141 -6.54 -7.78 9.80
C ALA A 141 -5.71 -7.79 8.50
N LEU A 142 -5.76 -6.72 7.71
CA LEU A 142 -4.99 -6.60 6.45
C LEU A 142 -3.48 -6.63 6.66
N ALA A 143 -2.97 -6.24 7.83
CA ALA A 143 -1.55 -6.38 8.15
C ALA A 143 -1.10 -7.85 8.25
N GLY A 144 -2.02 -8.77 8.57
CA GLY A 144 -1.77 -10.21 8.49
C GLY A 144 -1.64 -10.66 7.04
N TYR A 145 -2.63 -10.30 6.22
CA TYR A 145 -2.67 -10.59 4.79
C TYR A 145 -1.42 -10.08 4.05
N CYS A 146 -1.04 -8.81 4.22
CA CYS A 146 0.16 -8.28 3.55
C CYS A 146 1.45 -9.01 3.93
N ARG A 147 1.53 -9.52 5.17
CA ARG A 147 2.69 -10.31 5.60
C ARG A 147 2.69 -11.73 5.05
N SER A 148 1.51 -12.33 4.83
CA SER A 148 1.40 -13.65 4.22
C SER A 148 1.68 -13.61 2.72
N THR A 149 1.23 -12.56 2.01
CA THR A 149 1.35 -12.47 0.55
C THR A 149 2.64 -11.80 0.06
N GLU A 150 3.08 -10.72 0.70
CA GLU A 150 4.28 -9.97 0.29
C GLU A 150 5.50 -10.26 1.18
N GLY A 151 5.32 -11.01 2.26
CA GLY A 151 6.38 -11.41 3.19
C GLY A 151 6.58 -10.49 4.39
N ARG A 152 7.60 -10.81 5.20
CA ARG A 152 7.90 -10.09 6.44
C ARG A 152 8.39 -8.65 6.15
N GLY A 153 7.98 -7.72 7.00
CA GLY A 153 8.32 -6.29 6.88
C GLY A 153 7.33 -5.48 6.05
N THR A 154 6.25 -6.11 5.59
CA THR A 154 5.16 -5.43 4.88
C THR A 154 4.06 -5.02 5.87
N ALA A 155 3.48 -3.84 5.67
CA ALA A 155 2.35 -3.33 6.43
C ALA A 155 1.16 -3.04 5.51
N ALA A 156 -0.03 -2.96 6.09
CA ALA A 156 -1.21 -2.44 5.39
C ALA A 156 -1.32 -0.94 5.65
N ALA A 157 -1.50 -0.16 4.59
CA ALA A 157 -1.72 1.28 4.65
C ALA A 157 -2.97 1.67 3.87
N LEU A 158 -3.70 2.65 4.38
CA LEU A 158 -4.85 3.24 3.71
C LEU A 158 -4.43 4.52 2.99
N THR A 159 -4.76 4.62 1.70
CA THR A 159 -4.55 5.81 0.87
C THR A 159 -5.90 6.30 0.33
N ARG A 160 -5.89 7.39 -0.46
CA ARG A 160 -7.07 7.88 -1.18
C ARG A 160 -7.66 6.82 -2.11
N ASP A 161 -6.80 6.00 -2.73
CA ASP A 161 -7.19 5.03 -3.74
C ASP A 161 -7.58 3.67 -3.14
N GLY A 162 -7.40 3.49 -1.83
CA GLY A 162 -7.80 2.29 -1.11
C GLY A 162 -6.71 1.72 -0.21
N TRP A 163 -6.79 0.42 0.04
CA TRP A 163 -5.83 -0.28 0.90
C TRP A 163 -4.68 -0.85 0.08
N PHE A 164 -3.47 -0.68 0.60
CA PHE A 164 -2.23 -1.12 -0.05
C PHE A 164 -1.34 -1.89 0.93
N CYS A 165 -0.66 -2.91 0.42
CA CYS A 165 0.51 -3.46 1.06
C CYS A 165 1.71 -2.58 0.75
N VAL A 166 2.37 -2.08 1.79
CA VAL A 166 3.53 -1.19 1.70
C VAL A 166 4.75 -1.84 2.34
N ARG A 167 5.88 -1.68 1.67
CA ARG A 167 7.19 -2.13 2.15
C ARG A 167 8.23 -1.07 1.83
N LEU A 168 9.21 -0.95 2.72
CA LEU A 168 10.26 0.07 2.59
C LEU A 168 11.02 -0.14 1.27
N PHE A 169 11.22 0.95 0.51
CA PHE A 169 11.89 0.97 -0.80
C PHE A 169 11.20 0.20 -1.93
N GLU A 170 9.99 -0.30 -1.72
CA GLU A 170 9.21 -0.99 -2.75
C GLU A 170 7.97 -0.17 -3.15
N ARG A 171 7.46 -0.44 -4.36
CA ARG A 171 6.20 0.18 -4.80
C ARG A 171 5.02 -0.41 -4.01
N PRO A 172 4.10 0.42 -3.50
CA PRO A 172 2.88 -0.08 -2.88
C PRO A 172 2.08 -0.99 -3.82
N ARG A 173 1.54 -2.09 -3.28
CA ARG A 173 0.67 -2.99 -4.03
C ARG A 173 -0.78 -2.88 -3.54
N PRO A 174 -1.77 -2.73 -4.44
CA PRO A 174 -3.16 -2.66 -4.03
C PRO A 174 -3.62 -3.99 -3.42
N ILE A 175 -4.46 -3.92 -2.39
CA ILE A 175 -5.04 -5.09 -1.74
C ILE A 175 -6.35 -5.45 -2.45
N ASP A 176 -6.42 -6.68 -2.97
CA ASP A 176 -7.69 -7.30 -3.33
C ASP A 176 -8.45 -7.68 -2.05
N MET A 177 -9.52 -6.95 -1.75
CA MET A 177 -10.29 -7.13 -0.53
C MET A 177 -11.00 -8.48 -0.49
N ASP A 178 -11.46 -9.01 -1.62
CA ASP A 178 -12.05 -10.34 -1.69
C ASP A 178 -11.01 -11.43 -1.44
N ALA A 179 -9.79 -11.27 -1.96
CA ALA A 179 -8.69 -12.17 -1.65
C ALA A 179 -8.31 -12.12 -0.16
N ALA A 180 -8.23 -10.92 0.42
CA ALA A 180 -7.96 -10.75 1.84
C ALA A 180 -9.05 -11.39 2.73
N CYS A 181 -10.34 -11.22 2.40
CA CYS A 181 -11.41 -11.89 3.13
C CYS A 181 -11.31 -13.42 3.03
N ARG A 182 -10.94 -13.95 1.85
CA ARG A 182 -10.76 -15.40 1.64
C ARG A 182 -9.58 -15.98 2.41
N ASP A 183 -8.47 -15.23 2.48
CA ASP A 183 -7.29 -15.60 3.27
C ASP A 183 -7.63 -15.64 4.77
N LEU A 184 -8.37 -14.64 5.26
CA LEU A 184 -8.69 -14.50 6.68
C LEU A 184 -9.82 -15.43 7.17
N TYR A 185 -10.87 -15.65 6.36
CA TYR A 185 -12.11 -16.32 6.81
C TYR A 185 -12.54 -17.52 5.95
N GLY A 186 -11.70 -17.92 4.99
CA GLY A 186 -11.91 -19.06 4.10
C GLY A 186 -12.57 -18.71 2.76
N SER A 187 -12.56 -19.67 1.84
CA SER A 187 -12.92 -19.49 0.41
C SER A 187 -14.32 -18.92 0.12
N ALA A 188 -15.27 -19.12 1.03
CA ALA A 188 -16.64 -18.61 0.92
C ALA A 188 -16.81 -17.15 1.36
N ALA A 189 -15.77 -16.53 1.93
CA ALA A 189 -15.81 -15.14 2.37
C ALA A 189 -15.72 -14.18 1.17
N ARG A 190 -16.46 -13.06 1.25
CA ARG A 190 -16.46 -11.98 0.26
C ARG A 190 -16.37 -10.63 0.96
N ALA A 191 -15.67 -9.70 0.35
CA ALA A 191 -15.59 -8.34 0.82
C ALA A 191 -16.80 -7.54 0.33
N ARG A 192 -17.30 -6.66 1.17
CA ARG A 192 -18.28 -5.66 0.77
C ARG A 192 -17.98 -4.35 1.48
N GLN A 193 -17.96 -3.28 0.70
CA GLN A 193 -17.87 -1.93 1.19
C GLN A 193 -19.27 -1.44 1.57
N LEU A 194 -19.45 -0.99 2.81
CA LEU A 194 -20.74 -0.51 3.31
C LEU A 194 -21.05 0.91 2.81
N ASP A 195 -20.02 1.73 2.67
CA ASP A 195 -20.09 3.11 2.20
C ASP A 195 -18.94 3.36 1.21
N ALA A 196 -19.28 3.65 -0.04
CA ALA A 196 -18.31 3.90 -1.10
C ALA A 196 -17.44 5.14 -0.84
N SER A 197 -17.91 6.08 0.00
CA SER A 197 -17.14 7.27 0.40
C SER A 197 -16.18 7.01 1.57
N ASP A 198 -16.39 5.93 2.32
CA ASP A 198 -15.52 5.52 3.42
C ASP A 198 -14.74 4.24 3.08
N GLN A 199 -13.43 4.41 2.84
CA GLN A 199 -12.51 3.30 2.61
C GLN A 199 -12.28 2.42 3.86
N ARG A 200 -12.78 2.78 5.04
CA ARG A 200 -12.74 1.96 6.26
C ARG A 200 -14.01 1.13 6.45
N SER A 201 -15.01 1.33 5.59
CA SER A 201 -16.31 0.66 5.66
C SER A 201 -16.30 -0.77 5.08
N TRP A 202 -15.14 -1.27 4.65
CA TRP A 202 -14.97 -2.64 4.19
C TRP A 202 -15.21 -3.65 5.30
N ARG A 203 -15.99 -4.68 4.99
CA ARG A 203 -16.33 -5.81 5.86
C ARG A 203 -16.28 -7.11 5.08
N CYS A 204 -16.00 -8.21 5.77
CA CYS A 204 -16.11 -9.54 5.17
C CYS A 204 -17.46 -10.16 5.51
N TYR A 205 -18.06 -10.86 4.55
CA TYR A 205 -19.33 -11.56 4.71
C TYR A 205 -19.20 -12.99 4.20
N ARG A 206 -19.97 -13.91 4.79
CA ARG A 206 -20.23 -15.24 4.24
C ARG A 206 -21.66 -15.29 3.77
N VAL A 207 -21.87 -15.79 2.56
CA VAL A 207 -23.20 -16.20 2.11
C VAL A 207 -23.40 -17.62 2.61
N SER A 208 -24.25 -17.80 3.62
CA SER A 208 -24.65 -19.14 4.00
C SER A 208 -25.48 -19.76 2.86
N PRO A 209 -25.22 -21.02 2.49
CA PRO A 209 -25.90 -21.69 1.39
C PRO A 209 -27.42 -21.71 1.58
#